data_AF-A0A920AH21-F1
#
_entry.id   AF-A0A920AH21-F1
#
_cell.length_a   1.000
_cell.length_b   1.000
_cell.length_c   1.000
_cell.angle_alpha   90.00
_cell.angle_beta   90.00
_cell.angle_gamma   90.00
#
_symmetry.space_group_name_H-M   'P 1'
#
loop_
_entity.id
_entity.type
_entity.pdbx_description
1 polymer ?
#
loop_
_entity_poly.entity_id
_entity_poly.type
_entity_poly.pdbx_seq_one_letter_code
_entity_poly.pdbx_strand_id
1 'polypeptide(L)'
;MTNLEPGDVLFIDEIHRLSPYVEEILYPAMEDYQLDIMIGEGPAARSIKLDLPPFTLVGATTRQDCFTSPLRDRFGIVQRLEFYDAAELTEIVKRSAGILEIPSDDEGRWRLPSAPEARRVSPIACCVVSVITPR
;
A
#
# COMPACT_ATOMS: atom_id res chain seq x y z
N MET A 1 -17.09 2.89 -14.25
CA MET A 1 -16.10 2.11 -13.47
C MET A 1 -14.83 2.09 -14.31
N THR A 2 -14.02 3.14 -14.35
CA THR A 2 -13.15 3.65 -13.28
C THR A 2 -13.04 5.18 -13.38
N ASN A 3 -13.82 5.93 -12.59
CA ASN A 3 -13.53 7.35 -12.45
C ASN A 3 -12.73 7.47 -11.17
N LEU A 4 -11.40 7.50 -11.29
CA LEU A 4 -10.60 8.17 -10.28
C LEU A 4 -11.11 9.62 -10.22
N GLU A 5 -11.33 10.13 -9.02
CA GLU A 5 -11.64 11.53 -8.80
C GLU A 5 -10.37 12.28 -8.35
N PRO A 6 -10.29 13.60 -8.55
CA PRO A 6 -9.16 14.39 -8.06
C PRO A 6 -8.96 14.19 -6.55
N GLY A 7 -7.76 13.73 -6.17
CA GLY A 7 -7.40 13.44 -4.77
C GLY A 7 -7.64 12.00 -4.33
N ASP A 8 -8.16 11.12 -5.20
CA ASP A 8 -8.34 9.71 -4.87
C ASP A 8 -7.01 9.02 -4.58
N VAL A 9 -7.10 7.97 -3.74
CA VAL A 9 -5.97 7.12 -3.38
C VAL A 9 -6.08 5.80 -4.14
N LEU A 10 -5.13 5.55 -5.04
CA LEU A 10 -4.95 4.25 -5.68
C LEU A 10 -4.01 3.40 -4.81
N PHE A 11 -4.56 2.40 -4.12
CA PHE A 11 -3.78 1.49 -3.29
C PHE A 11 -3.43 0.20 -4.06
N ILE A 12 -2.14 -0.14 -4.12
CA ILE A 12 -1.64 -1.38 -4.70
C ILE A 12 -0.89 -2.16 -3.62
N ASP A 13 -1.48 -3.25 -3.17
CA ASP A 13 -0.80 -4.19 -2.28
C ASP A 13 0.16 -5.09 -3.07
N GLU A 14 1.27 -5.42 -2.43
CA GLU A 14 2.38 -6.15 -3.03
C GLU A 14 2.79 -5.62 -4.41
N ILE A 15 3.02 -4.31 -4.48
CA ILE A 15 3.40 -3.60 -5.71
C ILE A 15 4.62 -4.22 -6.42
N HIS A 16 5.49 -4.90 -5.66
CA HIS A 16 6.63 -5.66 -6.18
C HIS A 16 6.26 -6.89 -7.04
N ARG A 17 4.98 -7.31 -7.04
CA ARG A 17 4.47 -8.43 -7.85
C ARG A 17 3.87 -7.98 -9.18
N LEU A 18 3.85 -6.68 -9.45
CA LEU A 18 3.43 -6.18 -10.75
C LEU A 18 4.31 -6.76 -11.85
N SER A 19 3.71 -7.05 -13.00
CA SER A 19 4.50 -7.44 -14.15
C SER A 19 5.25 -6.21 -14.68
N PRO A 20 6.45 -6.37 -15.27
CA PRO A 20 7.20 -5.24 -15.83
C PRO A 20 6.38 -4.38 -16.80
N TYR A 21 5.49 -5.02 -17.57
CA TYR A 21 4.54 -4.33 -18.45
C TYR A 21 3.59 -3.38 -17.71
N VAL A 22 3.08 -3.78 -16.55
CA VAL A 22 2.21 -2.90 -15.73
C VAL A 22 3.02 -1.78 -15.09
N GLU A 23 4.26 -2.03 -14.68
CA GLU A 23 5.15 -0.95 -14.20
C GLU A 23 5.40 0.11 -15.28
N GLU A 24 5.64 -0.31 -16.52
CA GLU A 24 5.83 0.59 -17.66
C GLU A 24 4.58 1.45 -17.93
N ILE A 25 3.39 0.89 -17.75
CA ILE A 25 2.12 1.62 -17.88
C ILE A 25 1.88 2.58 -16.72
N LEU A 26 2.41 2.28 -15.53
CA LEU A 26 2.27 3.14 -14.35
C LEU A 26 3.19 4.37 -14.38
N TYR A 27 4.32 4.33 -15.10
CA TYR A 27 5.24 5.46 -15.15
C TYR A 27 4.60 6.75 -15.68
N PRO A 28 3.90 6.76 -16.83
CA PRO A 28 3.22 7.96 -17.32
C PRO A 28 2.02 8.35 -16.45
N ALA A 29 1.38 7.38 -15.80
CA ALA A 29 0.26 7.64 -14.89
C ALA A 29 0.72 8.40 -13.64
N MET A 30 1.94 8.13 -13.17
CA MET A 30 2.54 8.78 -12.01
C MET A 30 3.19 10.13 -12.33
N GLU A 31 3.78 10.30 -13.52
CA GLU A 31 4.47 11.54 -13.90
C GLU A 31 3.57 12.57 -14.56
N ASP A 32 2.79 12.13 -15.56
CA ASP A 32 2.06 13.02 -16.46
C ASP A 32 0.53 12.89 -16.29
N TYR A 33 0.07 12.01 -15.40
CA TYR A 33 -1.33 11.61 -15.26
C TYR A 33 -1.93 11.12 -16.58
N GLN A 34 -1.17 10.33 -17.33
CA GLN A 34 -1.64 9.73 -18.58
C GLN A 34 -1.53 8.21 -18.53
N LEU A 35 -2.53 7.53 -19.08
CA LEU A 35 -2.55 6.07 -19.14
C LEU A 35 -2.78 5.62 -20.58
N ASP A 36 -1.87 4.82 -21.11
CA ASP A 36 -2.05 4.20 -22.42
C ASP A 36 -2.68 2.81 -22.24
N ILE A 37 -3.91 2.65 -22.72
CA ILE A 37 -4.64 1.38 -22.65
C ILE A 37 -4.87 0.87 -24.07
N MET A 38 -4.45 -0.38 -24.31
CA MET A 38 -4.83 -1.11 -25.51
C MET A 38 -6.28 -1.59 -25.38
N ILE A 39 -7.17 -1.09 -26.24
CA ILE A 39 -8.57 -1.52 -26.29
C ILE A 39 -8.78 -2.37 -27.54
N GLY A 40 -9.27 -3.59 -27.33
CA GLY A 40 -9.55 -4.58 -28.38
C GLY A 40 -8.51 -5.70 -28.46
N GLU A 41 -8.85 -6.78 -29.16
CA GLU A 41 -7.98 -7.94 -29.38
C GLU A 41 -7.66 -8.11 -30.87
N GLY A 42 -6.45 -8.59 -31.18
CA GLY A 42 -6.02 -8.88 -32.56
C GLY A 42 -5.60 -7.66 -33.39
N PRO A 43 -5.59 -7.73 -34.73
CA PRO A 43 -5.10 -6.67 -35.62
C PRO A 43 -5.94 -5.37 -35.59
N ALA A 44 -7.10 -5.39 -34.91
CA ALA A 44 -7.95 -4.21 -34.69
C ALA A 44 -7.71 -3.54 -33.33
N ALA A 45 -6.77 -4.05 -32.52
CA ALA A 45 -6.43 -3.44 -31.24
C ALA A 45 -5.90 -2.01 -31.46
N ARG A 46 -6.44 -1.05 -30.72
CA ARG A 46 -6.04 0.35 -30.77
C ARG A 46 -5.57 0.82 -29.41
N SER A 47 -4.45 1.54 -29.39
CA SER A 47 -3.99 2.28 -28.22
C SER A 47 -4.85 3.53 -28.05
N ILE A 48 -5.37 3.74 -26.84
CA ILE A 48 -6.07 4.97 -26.45
C ILE A 48 -5.33 5.54 -25.25
N LYS A 49 -5.00 6.83 -25.35
CA LYS A 49 -4.51 7.62 -24.21
C LYS A 49 -5.69 8.13 -23.40
N LEU A 50 -5.66 7.85 -22.11
CA LEU A 50 -6.61 8.35 -21.12
C LEU A 50 -5.90 9.38 -20.24
N ASP A 51 -6.47 10.58 -20.12
CA ASP A 51 -6.03 11.54 -19.11
C ASP A 51 -6.64 11.16 -17.75
N LEU A 52 -5.80 11.05 -16.74
CA LEU A 52 -6.17 10.77 -15.36
C LEU A 52 -6.24 12.08 -14.56
N PRO A 53 -7.16 12.20 -13.60
CA PRO A 53 -7.08 13.29 -12.65
C PRO A 53 -5.90 13.08 -11.69
N PRO A 54 -5.44 14.13 -11.00
CA PRO A 54 -4.44 14.01 -9.95
C PRO A 54 -4.89 13.02 -8.89
N PHE A 55 -4.08 11.99 -8.63
CA PHE A 55 -4.36 10.95 -7.64
C PHE A 55 -3.09 10.62 -6.85
N THR A 56 -3.26 9.98 -5.70
CA THR A 56 -2.14 9.50 -4.88
C THR A 56 -1.98 8.00 -5.07
N LEU A 57 -0.82 7.56 -5.56
CA LEU A 57 -0.50 6.12 -5.57
C LEU A 57 0.11 5.72 -4.23
N VAL A 58 -0.48 4.71 -3.58
CA VAL A 58 0.07 4.10 -2.37
C VAL A 58 0.39 2.64 -2.67
N GLY A 59 1.67 2.32 -2.77
CA GLY A 59 2.17 0.96 -2.90
C GLY A 59 2.52 0.37 -1.55
N ALA A 60 2.00 -0.81 -1.23
CA ALA A 60 2.45 -1.61 -0.09
C ALA A 60 3.31 -2.78 -0.56
N THR A 61 4.30 -3.16 0.25
CA THR A 61 5.02 -4.42 0.05
C THR A 61 5.49 -5.06 1.35
N THR A 62 5.57 -6.39 1.35
CA THR A 62 6.25 -7.17 2.40
C THR A 62 7.75 -7.37 2.15
N ARG A 63 8.25 -7.09 0.93
CA ARG A 63 9.64 -7.33 0.52
C ARG A 63 10.41 -6.02 0.31
N GLN A 64 11.33 -5.73 1.23
CA GLN A 64 12.09 -4.47 1.27
C GLN A 64 13.04 -4.27 0.08
N ASP A 65 13.49 -5.37 -0.53
CA ASP A 65 14.53 -5.35 -1.57
C ASP A 65 13.97 -5.43 -3.00
N CYS A 66 12.64 -5.44 -3.16
CA CYS A 66 12.00 -5.79 -4.44
C CYS A 66 11.53 -4.61 -5.28
N PHE A 67 11.83 -3.37 -4.89
CA PHE A 67 11.60 -2.23 -5.77
C PHE A 67 12.69 -2.14 -6.82
N THR A 68 12.31 -2.11 -8.09
CA THR A 68 13.17 -1.65 -9.18
C THR A 68 13.57 -0.20 -8.90
N SER A 69 14.84 0.17 -9.14
CA SER A 69 15.32 1.54 -8.91
C SER A 69 14.41 2.63 -9.54
N PRO A 70 13.87 2.45 -10.77
CA PRO A 70 13.03 3.47 -11.40
C PRO A 70 11.69 3.72 -10.70
N LEU A 71 11.04 2.68 -10.16
CA LEU A 71 9.81 2.85 -9.38
C LEU A 71 10.11 3.56 -8.08
N ARG A 72 11.17 3.13 -7.37
CA ARG A 72 11.56 3.69 -6.07
C ARG A 72 11.81 5.19 -6.14
N ASP A 73 12.53 5.65 -7.16
CA ASP A 73 12.92 7.06 -7.31
C ASP A 73 11.71 8.00 -7.56
N ARG A 74 10.57 7.45 -7.98
CA ARG A 74 9.34 8.20 -8.24
C ARG A 74 8.42 8.32 -7.03
N PHE A 75 8.68 7.56 -5.97
CA PHE A 75 7.93 7.69 -4.73
C PHE A 75 8.47 8.86 -3.91
N GLY A 76 7.62 9.87 -3.68
CA GLY A 76 7.97 11.04 -2.87
C GLY A 76 8.10 10.72 -1.37
N ILE A 77 7.36 9.72 -0.88
CA ILE A 77 7.44 9.25 0.51
C ILE A 77 7.66 7.75 0.54
N VAL A 78 8.72 7.34 1.25
CA VAL A 78 8.98 5.93 1.55
C VAL A 78 8.94 5.77 3.07
N GLN A 79 7.96 5.03 3.59
CA GLN A 79 7.87 4.71 5.01
C GLN A 79 8.04 3.22 5.24
N ARG A 80 8.90 2.91 6.19
CA ARG A 80 9.13 1.55 6.67
C ARG A 80 8.36 1.38 7.97
N LEU A 81 7.46 0.41 8.01
CA LEU A 81 6.74 0.06 9.23
C LEU A 81 7.60 -0.95 10.01
N GLU A 82 7.76 -0.68 11.31
CA GLU A 82 8.44 -1.59 12.23
C GLU A 82 7.42 -2.49 12.93
N PHE A 83 7.90 -3.60 13.48
CA PHE A 83 7.05 -4.44 14.30
C PHE A 83 6.71 -3.72 15.60
N TYR A 84 5.44 -3.81 16.00
CA TYR A 84 5.01 -3.33 17.30
C TYR A 84 5.72 -4.09 18.42
N ASP A 85 6.11 -3.39 19.47
CA ASP A 85 6.59 -4.01 20.69
C ASP A 85 5.43 -4.59 21.53
N ALA A 86 5.78 -5.33 22.58
CA ALA A 86 4.77 -5.98 23.42
C ALA A 86 3.86 -4.96 24.17
N ALA A 87 4.38 -3.77 24.48
CA ALA A 87 3.62 -2.73 25.15
C ALA A 87 2.62 -2.07 24.18
N GLU A 88 3.06 -1.73 22.97
CA GLU A 88 2.23 -1.18 21.90
C GLU A 88 1.11 -2.16 21.51
N LEU A 89 1.43 -3.45 21.36
CA LEU A 89 0.42 -4.47 21.11
C LEU A 89 -0.60 -4.58 22.25
N THR A 90 -0.16 -4.44 23.50
CA THR A 90 -1.06 -4.45 24.66
C THR A 90 -2.03 -3.27 24.59
N GLU A 91 -1.54 -2.09 24.23
CA GLU A 91 -2.38 -0.90 24.05
C GLU A 91 -3.40 -1.07 22.92
N ILE A 92 -2.97 -1.58 21.76
CA ILE A 92 -3.84 -1.85 20.62
C ILE A 92 -4.98 -2.81 21.02
N VAL A 93 -4.66 -3.90 21.73
CA VAL A 93 -5.65 -4.88 22.17
C VAL A 93 -6.61 -4.27 23.19
N LYS A 94 -6.11 -3.53 24.19
CA LYS A 94 -6.97 -2.85 25.18
C LYS A 94 -7.92 -1.86 24.52
N ARG A 95 -7.42 -1.04 23.60
CA ARG A 95 -8.25 -0.10 22.82
C ARG A 95 -9.31 -0.82 22.01
N SER A 96 -8.93 -1.90 21.32
CA SER A 96 -9.86 -2.69 20.48
C SER A 96 -10.95 -3.36 21.32
N ALA A 97 -10.60 -3.90 22.48
CA ALA A 97 -11.57 -4.47 23.41
C ALA A 97 -12.55 -3.43 23.97
N GLY A 98 -12.07 -2.21 24.24
CA GLY A 98 -12.92 -1.07 24.61
C GLY A 98 -13.91 -0.67 23.51
N ILE A 99 -13.48 -0.65 22.24
CA ILE A 99 -14.35 -0.37 21.08
C ILE A 99 -15.39 -1.47 20.89
N LEU A 100 -15.03 -2.72 21.14
CA LEU A 100 -15.89 -3.90 20.98
C LEU A 100 -16.74 -4.20 22.22
N GLU A 101 -16.69 -3.34 23.25
CA GLU A 101 -17.39 -3.50 24.54
C GLU A 101 -17.12 -4.86 25.21
N ILE A 102 -15.95 -5.44 24.97
CA ILE A 102 -15.55 -6.71 25.56
C ILE A 102 -15.04 -6.43 26.99
N PRO A 103 -15.65 -7.02 28.03
CA PRO A 103 -15.19 -6.88 29.40
C PRO A 103 -13.74 -7.35 29.49
N SER A 104 -12.85 -6.42 29.81
CA SER A 104 -11.43 -6.67 29.90
C SER A 104 -11.04 -6.49 31.35
N ASP A 105 -10.96 -7.58 32.12
CA ASP A 105 -10.42 -7.51 33.46
C ASP A 105 -8.95 -7.09 33.39
N ASP A 106 -8.54 -6.10 34.20
CA ASP A 106 -7.12 -5.74 34.35
C ASP A 106 -6.25 -6.90 34.85
N GLU A 107 -6.86 -7.94 35.41
CA GLU A 107 -6.22 -9.20 35.80
C GLU A 107 -6.28 -10.30 34.72
N GLY A 108 -7.06 -10.10 33.66
CA GLY A 108 -7.11 -10.96 32.49
C GLY A 108 -5.81 -10.77 31.72
N ARG A 109 -4.72 -11.36 32.23
CA ARG A 109 -3.37 -11.31 31.67
C ARG A 109 -3.46 -11.33 30.15
N TRP A 110 -3.35 -10.15 29.54
CA TRP A 110 -2.90 -10.00 28.16
C TRP A 110 -1.42 -10.41 28.16
N ARG A 111 -1.18 -11.68 28.46
CA ARG A 111 0.08 -12.34 28.24
C ARG A 111 0.11 -12.54 26.74
N LEU A 112 0.36 -11.45 26.03
CA LEU A 112 0.92 -11.52 24.71
C LEU A 112 2.12 -12.47 24.85
N PRO A 113 2.20 -13.50 24.00
CA PRO A 113 3.24 -14.49 24.13
C PRO A 113 4.60 -13.79 24.13
N SER A 114 5.51 -14.29 24.96
CA SER A 114 6.89 -13.82 25.03
C SER A 114 7.46 -13.59 23.62
N ALA A 115 8.26 -12.53 23.49
CA ALA A 115 8.85 -11.94 22.27
C ALA A 115 8.96 -12.79 20.98
N PRO A 116 9.37 -14.07 20.98
CA PRO A 116 9.39 -14.89 19.75
C PRO A 116 8.04 -15.07 19.02
N GLU A 117 6.90 -15.06 19.70
CA GLU A 117 5.58 -15.33 19.07
C GLU A 117 4.82 -14.06 18.67
N ALA A 118 5.01 -12.94 19.41
CA ALA A 118 4.46 -11.63 19.09
C ALA A 118 5.05 -11.00 17.82
N ARG A 119 6.23 -11.45 17.38
CA ARG A 119 6.89 -11.08 16.10
C ARG A 119 6.05 -11.37 14.85
N ARG A 120 4.90 -12.03 14.97
CA ARG A 120 4.01 -12.38 13.86
C ARG A 120 2.80 -11.46 13.72
N VAL A 121 2.60 -10.51 14.64
CA VAL A 121 1.59 -9.47 14.45
C VAL A 121 2.20 -8.40 13.55
N SER A 122 2.24 -8.74 12.25
CA SER A 122 2.74 -7.86 11.21
C SER A 122 1.89 -6.60 11.18
N PRO A 123 2.46 -5.39 11.08
CA PRO A 123 1.76 -4.36 10.34
C PRO A 123 1.57 -4.93 8.92
N ILE A 124 0.38 -4.84 8.35
CA ILE A 124 0.03 -5.50 7.08
C ILE A 124 0.89 -5.02 5.87
N ALA A 125 1.84 -4.10 6.04
CA ALA A 125 2.79 -3.73 5.01
C ALA A 125 4.18 -3.51 5.63
N CYS A 126 5.22 -4.15 5.10
CA CYS A 126 6.60 -3.97 5.57
C CYS A 126 7.20 -2.64 5.05
N CYS A 127 6.63 -2.08 3.99
CA CYS A 127 6.85 -0.72 3.50
C CYS A 127 5.56 -0.17 2.91
N VAL A 128 5.19 1.06 3.27
CA VAL A 128 4.17 1.86 2.56
C VAL A 128 4.91 2.95 1.81
N VAL A 129 4.70 2.98 0.51
CA VAL A 129 5.40 3.89 -0.39
C VAL A 129 4.35 4.72 -1.11
N SER A 130 4.38 6.03 -0.91
CA SER A 130 3.40 6.95 -1.46
C SER A 130 4.06 7.85 -2.51
N VAL A 131 3.52 7.81 -3.73
CA VAL A 131 3.77 8.84 -4.72
C VAL A 131 2.85 9.98 -4.32
N ILE A 132 3.41 10.96 -3.62
CA ILE A 132 2.76 12.26 -3.56
C ILE A 132 3.17 12.96 -4.84
N THR A 133 2.27 13.03 -5.82
CA THR A 133 2.36 14.05 -6.87
C THR A 133 1.37 15.17 -6.55
N PRO A 134 1.88 16.32 -6.07
CA PRO A 134 1.11 17.53 -5.93
C PRO A 134 1.54 18.55 -7.00
N ARG A 135 0.57 19.00 -7.80
CA ARG A 135 0.38 20.45 -7.99
C ARG A 135 -1.10 20.78 -7.93
#